data_AF-A0AA38FD86-F1
#
_entry.id   AF-A0AA38FD86-F1
#
_cell.length_a   1.000
_cell.length_b   1.000
_cell.length_c   1.000
_cell.angle_alpha   90.00
_cell.angle_beta   90.00
_cell.angle_gamma   90.00
#
_symmetry.space_group_name_H-M   'P 1'
#
loop_
_entity.id
_entity.type
_entity.pdbx_description
1 polymer ?
#
loop_
_entity_poly.entity_id
_entity_poly.type
_entity_poly.pdbx_seq_one_letter_code
_entity_poly.pdbx_strand_id
1 'polypeptide(L)'
;SVPAPTAPDELVKYDMASAKSLMLMMLSISDDVQPHVRNAEKPKQAWDKLATICEAKNQTKILHLQSKLHTLSMGSDEKVEEFLRRVAESRSDLLVLSEM
;
A
#
# COMPACT_ATOMS: atom_id res chain seq x y z
N SER A 1 -1.25 -3.68 21.98
CA SER A 1 -2.70 -3.38 21.87
C SER A 1 -3.10 -2.46 22.98
N VAL A 2 -3.94 -1.46 22.69
CA VAL A 2 -4.64 -0.70 23.73
C VAL A 2 -5.53 -1.69 24.49
N PRO A 3 -5.49 -1.71 25.85
CA PRO A 3 -6.34 -2.61 26.63
C PRO A 3 -7.82 -2.29 26.37
N ALA A 4 -8.66 -3.33 26.30
CA ALA A 4 -10.08 -3.16 26.07
C ALA A 4 -10.70 -2.37 27.25
N PRO A 5 -11.44 -1.28 26.98
CA PRO A 5 -12.08 -0.52 28.04
C PRO A 5 -13.11 -1.38 28.77
N THR A 6 -13.09 -1.32 30.11
CA THR A 6 -13.91 -2.20 30.96
C THR A 6 -15.07 -1.45 31.62
N ALA A 7 -15.00 -0.12 31.68
CA ALA A 7 -16.08 0.72 32.20
C ALA A 7 -17.10 1.07 31.09
N PRO A 8 -18.42 1.07 31.37
CA PRO A 8 -19.46 1.31 30.36
C PRO A 8 -19.29 2.63 29.58
N ASP A 9 -18.90 3.71 30.26
CA ASP A 9 -18.67 5.02 29.62
C ASP A 9 -17.45 5.03 28.69
N GLU A 10 -16.46 4.18 28.96
CA GLU A 10 -15.26 4.04 28.13
C GLU A 10 -15.54 3.20 26.88
N LEU A 11 -16.41 2.18 27.00
CA LEU A 11 -16.89 1.39 25.86
C LEU A 11 -17.62 2.26 24.83
N VAL A 12 -18.54 3.13 25.28
CA VAL A 12 -19.27 4.03 24.37
C VAL A 12 -18.31 4.98 23.64
N LYS A 13 -17.34 5.56 24.36
CA LYS A 13 -16.32 6.43 23.75
C LYS A 13 -15.46 5.68 22.75
N TYR A 14 -15.06 4.45 23.08
CA TYR A 14 -14.26 3.59 22.22
C TYR A 14 -15.01 3.19 20.94
N ASP A 15 -16.28 2.82 21.05
CA ASP A 15 -17.10 2.47 19.89
C ASP A 15 -17.32 3.67 18.98
N MET A 16 -17.56 4.85 19.56
CA MET A 16 -17.72 6.08 18.78
C MET A 16 -16.40 6.48 18.08
N ALA A 17 -15.26 6.31 18.73
CA ALA A 17 -13.94 6.54 18.13
C ALA A 17 -13.64 5.51 17.02
N SER A 18 -14.04 4.25 17.22
CA SER A 18 -13.88 3.18 16.25
C SER A 18 -14.72 3.43 14.99
N ALA A 19 -15.99 3.79 15.16
CA ALA A 19 -16.86 4.15 14.04
C ALA A 19 -16.32 5.34 13.24
N LYS A 20 -15.85 6.40 13.92
CA LYS A 20 -15.22 7.56 13.28
C LYS A 20 -13.97 7.17 12.48
N SER A 21 -13.11 6.32 13.06
CA SER A 21 -11.90 5.86 12.39
C SER A 21 -12.20 5.05 11.14
N LEU A 22 -13.19 4.14 11.20
CA LEU A 22 -13.65 3.37 10.04
C LEU A 22 -14.20 4.29 8.94
N MET A 23 -15.03 5.27 9.30
CA MET A 23 -15.58 6.23 8.35
C MET A 23 -14.47 7.02 7.64
N LEU A 24 -13.52 7.58 8.39
CA LEU A 24 -12.40 8.32 7.82
C LEU A 24 -11.55 7.47 6.89
N MET A 25 -11.32 6.20 7.25
CA MET A 25 -10.62 5.27 6.36
C MET A 25 -11.41 5.06 5.07
N MET A 26 -12.70 4.72 5.13
CA MET A 26 -13.50 4.48 3.92
C MET A 26 -13.55 5.72 3.00
N LEU A 27 -13.60 6.92 3.55
CA LEU A 27 -13.58 8.18 2.79
C LEU A 27 -12.22 8.48 2.15
N SER A 28 -11.13 7.96 2.71
CA SER A 28 -9.77 8.22 2.24
C SER A 28 -9.28 7.19 1.21
N ILE A 29 -9.98 6.06 1.10
CA ILE A 29 -9.61 4.94 0.24
C ILE A 29 -10.30 5.09 -1.10
N SER A 30 -9.58 4.80 -2.17
CA SER A 30 -10.10 4.81 -3.53
C SER A 30 -11.20 3.76 -3.76
N ASP A 31 -12.10 4.05 -4.69
CA ASP A 31 -13.29 3.23 -4.96
C ASP A 31 -12.95 1.79 -5.38
N ASP A 32 -11.78 1.54 -5.96
CA ASP A 32 -11.30 0.19 -6.33
C ASP A 32 -10.91 -0.65 -5.10
N VAL A 33 -10.52 -0.02 -4.00
CA VAL A 33 -10.07 -0.71 -2.79
C VAL A 33 -11.20 -0.85 -1.76
N GLN A 34 -12.16 0.08 -1.75
CA GLN A 34 -13.31 0.07 -0.82
C GLN A 34 -14.03 -1.30 -0.71
N PRO A 35 -14.35 -2.03 -1.80
CA PRO A 35 -15.05 -3.31 -1.70
C PRO A 35 -14.33 -4.37 -0.85
N HIS A 36 -13.00 -4.31 -0.80
CA HIS A 36 -12.18 -5.28 -0.05
C HIS A 36 -12.19 -5.02 1.46
N VAL A 37 -12.47 -3.78 1.87
CA VAL A 37 -12.39 -3.35 3.27
C VAL A 37 -13.76 -2.98 3.87
N ARG A 38 -14.81 -2.80 3.05
CA ARG A 38 -16.13 -2.31 3.51
C ARG A 38 -16.78 -3.12 4.63
N ASN A 39 -16.49 -4.42 4.70
CA ASN A 39 -17.05 -5.34 5.69
C ASN A 39 -16.20 -5.42 6.98
N ALA A 40 -15.25 -4.49 7.18
CA ALA A 40 -14.46 -4.45 8.40
C ALA A 40 -15.27 -3.82 9.55
N GLU A 41 -15.41 -4.56 10.64
CA GLU A 41 -16.16 -4.11 11.83
C GLU A 41 -15.28 -3.33 12.80
N LYS A 42 -13.96 -3.49 12.69
CA LYS A 42 -12.97 -2.83 13.55
C LYS A 42 -11.97 -2.06 12.72
N PRO A 43 -11.54 -0.85 13.15
CA PRO A 43 -10.53 -0.08 12.45
C PRO A 43 -9.25 -0.87 12.16
N LYS A 44 -8.80 -1.65 13.15
CA LYS A 44 -7.61 -2.50 13.02
C LYS A 44 -7.75 -3.54 11.90
N GLN A 45 -8.92 -4.17 11.80
CA GLN A 45 -9.21 -5.13 10.73
C GLN A 45 -9.21 -4.47 9.34
N ALA A 46 -9.77 -3.26 9.23
CA ALA A 46 -9.73 -2.50 7.98
C ALA A 46 -8.27 -2.17 7.60
N TRP A 47 -7.49 -1.69 8.56
CA TRP A 47 -6.07 -1.37 8.36
C TRP A 47 -5.24 -2.59 7.94
N ASP A 48 -5.41 -3.73 8.60
CA ASP A 48 -4.64 -4.94 8.29
C ASP A 48 -4.97 -5.47 6.87
N LYS A 49 -6.23 -5.34 6.43
CA LYS A 49 -6.63 -5.65 5.05
C LYS A 49 -5.99 -4.69 4.04
N LEU A 50 -5.96 -3.39 4.33
CA LEU A 50 -5.31 -2.39 3.47
C LEU A 50 -3.82 -2.66 3.35
N ALA A 51 -3.15 -2.92 4.48
CA ALA A 51 -1.73 -3.27 4.50
C ALA A 51 -1.46 -4.48 3.60
N THR A 52 -2.27 -5.53 3.70
CA THR A 52 -2.14 -6.74 2.87
C THR A 52 -2.29 -6.44 1.37
N ILE A 53 -3.27 -5.61 0.99
CA ILE A 53 -3.50 -5.23 -0.42
C ILE A 53 -2.32 -4.41 -0.95
N CYS A 54 -1.84 -3.44 -0.16
CA CYS A 54 -0.71 -2.60 -0.53
C CYS A 54 0.58 -3.44 -0.66
N GLU A 55 0.83 -4.35 0.28
CA GLU A 55 1.97 -5.28 0.24
C GLU A 55 1.97 -6.11 -1.04
N ALA A 56 0.84 -6.75 -1.37
CA ALA A 56 0.72 -7.55 -2.59
C ALA A 56 0.92 -6.70 -3.87
N LYS A 57 0.37 -5.47 -3.90
CA LYS A 57 0.59 -4.53 -5.01
C LYS A 57 2.06 -4.13 -5.12
N ASN A 58 2.74 -3.87 -4.01
CA ASN A 58 4.17 -3.52 -3.98
C ASN A 58 5.04 -4.69 -4.45
N GLN A 59 4.80 -5.90 -3.94
CA GLN A 59 5.52 -7.10 -4.36
C GLN A 59 5.37 -7.36 -5.87
N THR A 60 4.16 -7.20 -6.41
CA THR A 60 3.92 -7.34 -7.85
C THR A 60 4.69 -6.29 -8.66
N LYS A 61 4.73 -5.03 -8.20
CA LYS A 61 5.50 -3.96 -8.84
C LYS A 61 7.01 -4.23 -8.78
N ILE A 62 7.52 -4.70 -7.65
CA ILE A 62 8.94 -5.09 -7.49
C ILE A 62 9.30 -6.17 -8.50
N LEU A 63 8.53 -7.26 -8.57
CA LEU A 63 8.76 -8.35 -9.52
C LEU A 63 8.70 -7.86 -10.97
N HIS A 64 7.75 -6.98 -11.29
CA HIS A 64 7.65 -6.37 -12.62
C HIS A 64 8.90 -5.54 -12.96
N LEU A 65 9.37 -4.69 -12.04
CA LEU A 65 10.56 -3.86 -12.24
C LEU A 65 11.84 -4.70 -12.35
N GLN A 66 11.97 -5.75 -11.54
CA GLN A 66 13.08 -6.70 -11.65
C GLN A 66 13.09 -7.39 -13.01
N SER A 67 11.94 -7.90 -13.46
CA SER A 67 11.79 -8.52 -14.78
C SER A 67 12.13 -7.54 -15.90
N LYS A 68 11.60 -6.31 -15.82
CA LYS A 68 11.91 -5.22 -16.76
C LYS A 68 13.41 -4.96 -16.82
N LEU A 69 14.09 -4.82 -15.68
CA LEU A 69 15.55 -4.63 -15.61
C LEU A 69 16.32 -5.81 -16.22
N HIS A 70 15.91 -7.05 -15.94
CA HIS A 70 16.55 -8.24 -16.51
C HIS A 70 16.40 -8.34 -18.03
N THR A 71 15.28 -7.87 -18.57
CA THR A 71 15.02 -7.84 -20.02
C THR A 71 15.51 -6.55 -20.69
N LEU A 72 15.99 -5.58 -19.92
CA LEU A 72 16.36 -4.27 -20.42
C LEU A 72 17.63 -4.37 -21.26
N SER A 73 17.50 -4.13 -22.55
CA SER A 73 18.61 -3.98 -23.48
C SER A 73 18.61 -2.58 -24.08
N MET A 74 19.79 -2.17 -24.52
CA MET A 74 19.97 -0.93 -25.27
C MET A 74 19.46 -1.15 -26.70
N GLY A 75 18.65 -0.21 -27.20
CA GLY A 75 18.19 -0.24 -28.58
C GLY A 75 19.33 0.00 -29.58
N SER A 76 19.19 -0.48 -30.82
CA SER A 76 20.17 -0.28 -31.89
C SER A 76 20.47 1.19 -32.17
N ASP A 77 19.47 2.06 -32.02
CA ASP A 77 19.52 3.49 -32.32
C ASP A 77 19.45 4.37 -31.06
N GLU A 78 19.47 3.75 -29.88
CA GLU A 78 19.43 4.46 -28.60
C GLU A 78 20.80 5.05 -28.27
N LYS A 79 20.84 6.23 -27.65
CA LYS A 79 22.09 6.76 -27.10
C LYS A 79 22.41 6.08 -25.76
N VAL A 80 23.70 5.84 -25.50
CA VAL A 80 24.16 5.25 -24.23
C VAL A 80 23.63 6.04 -23.03
N GLU A 81 23.60 7.37 -23.12
CA GLU A 81 23.09 8.26 -22.06
C GLU A 81 21.60 8.02 -21.76
N GLU A 82 20.78 7.82 -22.80
CA GLU A 82 19.35 7.56 -22.66
C GLU A 82 19.11 6.18 -22.04
N PHE A 83 19.89 5.18 -22.45
CA PHE A 83 19.86 3.85 -21.86
C PHE A 83 20.24 3.87 -20.37
N LEU A 84 21.36 4.51 -20.03
CA LEU A 84 21.82 4.63 -18.64
C LEU A 84 20.80 5.37 -17.76
N ARG A 85 20.14 6.40 -18.30
CA ARG A 85 19.05 7.08 -17.60
C ARG A 85 17.88 6.13 -17.31
N ARG A 86 17.42 5.33 -18.28
CA ARG A 86 16.33 4.34 -18.06
C ARG A 86 16.70 3.31 -17.00
N VAL A 87 17.95 2.84 -16.99
CA VAL A 87 18.49 1.93 -15.97
C VAL A 87 18.47 2.59 -14.59
N ALA A 88 18.97 3.83 -14.51
CA ALA A 88 19.04 4.58 -13.26
C ALA A 88 17.65 4.88 -12.67
N GLU A 89 16.69 5.28 -13.50
CA GLU A 89 15.29 5.50 -13.12
C GLU A 89 14.67 4.20 -12.59
N SER A 90 14.75 3.11 -13.36
CA SER A 90 14.16 1.82 -12.98
C SER A 90 14.78 1.25 -11.69
N ARG A 91 16.09 1.48 -11.47
CA ARG A 91 16.76 1.10 -10.21
C ARG A 91 16.30 1.97 -9.04
N SER A 92 16.09 3.27 -9.25
CA SER A 92 15.61 4.18 -8.20
C SER A 92 14.20 3.81 -7.75
N ASP A 93 13.30 3.52 -8.70
CA ASP A 93 11.94 3.07 -8.43
C ASP A 93 11.92 1.76 -7.61
N LEU A 94 12.84 0.84 -7.91
CA LEU A 94 12.99 -0.41 -7.18
C LEU A 94 13.43 -0.17 -5.73
N LEU A 95 14.41 0.72 -5.51
CA LEU A 95 14.91 1.04 -4.16
C LEU A 95 13.79 1.61 -3.29
N VAL A 96 13.05 2.60 -3.81
CA VAL A 96 11.92 3.20 -3.09
C VAL A 96 10.89 2.16 -2.70
N LEU A 97 10.52 1.25 -3.61
CA LEU A 97 9.54 0.20 -3.31
C LEU A 97 10.06 -0.90 -2.37
N SER A 98 11.38 -1.12 -2.31
CA SER A 98 11.99 -2.09 -1.40
C SER A 98 12.17 -1.59 0.04
N GLU A 99 12.14 -0.28 0.23
CA GLU A 99 12.27 0.39 1.54
C GLU A 99 10.91 0.67 2.22
N MET A 100 9.80 0.44 1.50
CA MET A 100 8.41 0.59 1.97
C MET A 100 7.88 -0.68 2.62
#